data_AF-A0A6A5R0K6-F1
#
_entry.id   AF-A0A6A5R0K6-F1
#
_cell.length_a   1.000
_cell.length_b   1.000
_cell.length_c   1.000
_cell.angle_alpha   90.00
_cell.angle_beta   90.00
_cell.angle_gamma   90.00
#
_symmetry.space_group_name_H-M   'P 1'
#
loop_
_entity.id
_entity.type
_entity.pdbx_description
1 polymer ?
#
loop_
_entity_poly.entity_id
_entity_poly.type
_entity_poly.pdbx_seq_one_letter_code
_entity_poly.pdbx_strand_id
1 'polypeptide(L)'
;MLPTLNALLSTPLHPQKRCTNALQNPSFESDLAPWLDIAFGSWLQRGIYTSAEGGHSGPHFYFAQSNATVSHTTLTLSQSDISIPAGSSVECAAWVASNRPGNVGSTRVEVFMDEVTCGQAVYLGTNGWAKVGGDVKVNGDKHSMSIVIVSDATGPEGSKVWVDEAMAGTGC
;
A
#
# COMPACT_ATOMS: atom_id res chain seq x y z
N MET A 1 49.32 -32.02 13.10
CA MET A 1 48.30 -31.27 12.35
C MET A 1 46.97 -31.43 13.08
N LEU A 2 46.47 -30.38 13.73
CA LEU A 2 45.11 -30.33 14.29
C LEU A 2 44.25 -29.48 13.35
N PRO A 3 42.99 -29.86 13.07
CA PRO A 3 42.08 -29.01 12.32
C PRO A 3 41.46 -27.96 13.25
N THR A 4 41.54 -26.70 12.84
CA THR A 4 40.82 -25.58 13.46
C THR A 4 39.34 -25.65 13.13
N LEU A 5 38.50 -25.75 14.16
CA LEU A 5 37.05 -25.67 14.07
C LEU A 5 36.66 -24.18 13.97
N ASN A 6 36.27 -23.71 12.79
CA ASN A 6 35.69 -22.37 12.65
C ASN A 6 34.25 -22.40 13.17
N ALA A 7 34.01 -21.80 14.33
CA ALA A 7 32.66 -21.51 14.81
C ALA A 7 32.05 -20.39 13.96
N LEU A 8 30.94 -20.68 13.28
CA LEU A 8 30.12 -19.67 12.60
C LEU A 8 29.43 -18.80 13.67
N LEU A 9 29.64 -17.49 13.61
CA LEU A 9 28.88 -16.52 14.37
C LEU A 9 27.40 -16.61 13.97
N SER A 10 26.54 -17.13 14.85
CA SER A 10 25.09 -16.96 14.71
C SER A 10 24.73 -15.54 15.15
N THR A 11 24.35 -14.69 14.20
CA THR A 11 23.64 -13.45 14.51
C THR A 11 22.37 -13.78 15.30
N PRO A 12 22.04 -13.04 16.38
CA PRO A 12 20.82 -13.28 17.11
C PRO A 12 19.64 -12.88 16.22
N LEU A 13 18.76 -13.84 15.92
CA LEU A 13 17.43 -13.58 15.38
C LEU A 13 16.73 -12.62 16.33
N HIS A 14 16.66 -11.34 15.96
CA HIS A 14 15.73 -10.43 16.61
C HIS A 14 14.33 -11.02 16.41
N PRO A 15 13.51 -11.15 17.47
CA PRO A 15 12.12 -11.52 17.29
C PRO A 15 11.46 -10.44 16.44
N GLN A 16 11.29 -10.73 15.15
CA GLN A 16 10.57 -9.85 14.25
C GLN A 16 9.13 -9.83 14.76
N LYS A 17 8.69 -8.69 15.30
CA LYS A 17 7.32 -8.50 15.79
C LYS A 17 6.40 -8.89 14.64
N ARG A 18 5.58 -9.94 14.84
CA ARG A 18 4.67 -10.42 13.80
C ARG A 18 3.49 -9.46 13.76
N CYS A 19 3.37 -8.72 12.66
CA CYS A 19 2.18 -7.94 12.34
C CYS A 19 0.97 -8.85 12.37
N THR A 20 -0.01 -8.53 13.24
CA THR A 20 -1.33 -9.16 13.17
C THR A 20 -2.19 -8.28 12.28
N ASN A 21 -2.08 -8.48 10.98
CA ASN A 21 -2.84 -7.72 9.98
C ASN A 21 -4.32 -8.12 10.03
N ALA A 22 -5.20 -7.17 10.27
CA ALA A 22 -6.65 -7.37 10.34
C ALA A 22 -7.33 -7.28 8.97
N LEU A 23 -6.60 -6.89 7.92
CA LEU A 23 -7.10 -6.86 6.56
C LEU A 23 -7.20 -8.26 5.95
N GLN A 24 -8.19 -8.45 5.11
CA GLN A 24 -8.30 -9.60 4.22
C GLN A 24 -7.68 -9.27 2.87
N ASN A 25 -6.98 -10.24 2.28
CA ASN A 25 -6.23 -10.09 1.03
C ASN A 25 -5.34 -8.80 0.98
N PRO A 26 -4.48 -8.55 1.99
CA PRO A 26 -3.67 -7.33 2.05
C PRO A 26 -2.61 -7.23 0.95
N SER A 27 -2.16 -8.36 0.42
CA SER A 27 -1.13 -8.49 -0.63
C SER A 27 -1.73 -8.79 -2.02
N PHE A 28 -3.06 -8.73 -2.15
CA PHE A 28 -3.75 -8.93 -3.42
C PHE A 28 -3.47 -10.26 -4.15
N GLU A 29 -3.14 -11.32 -3.40
CA GLU A 29 -2.84 -12.66 -3.95
C GLU A 29 -4.10 -13.46 -4.35
N SER A 30 -5.29 -12.87 -4.15
CA SER A 30 -6.58 -13.37 -4.64
C SER A 30 -7.38 -12.25 -5.33
N ASP A 31 -8.60 -12.57 -5.77
CA ASP A 31 -9.54 -11.59 -6.33
C ASP A 31 -9.68 -10.34 -5.45
N LEU A 32 -10.11 -9.22 -6.08
CA LEU A 32 -10.15 -7.90 -5.43
C LEU A 32 -10.97 -7.88 -4.13
N ALA A 33 -12.05 -8.66 -4.03
CA ALA A 33 -12.87 -8.71 -2.83
C ALA A 33 -12.04 -9.16 -1.59
N PRO A 34 -12.22 -8.53 -0.42
CA PRO A 34 -13.28 -7.59 -0.06
C PRO A 34 -12.93 -6.11 -0.27
N TRP A 35 -11.86 -5.79 -1.01
CA TRP A 35 -11.54 -4.41 -1.33
C TRP A 35 -12.56 -3.81 -2.30
N LEU A 36 -12.91 -2.56 -2.02
CA LEU A 36 -13.69 -1.71 -2.90
C LEU A 36 -12.75 -0.71 -3.58
N ASP A 37 -12.73 -0.68 -4.91
CA ASP A 37 -12.02 0.36 -5.66
C ASP A 37 -13.01 1.43 -6.17
N ILE A 38 -12.85 2.66 -5.69
CA ILE A 38 -13.67 3.81 -6.08
C ILE A 38 -12.80 4.75 -6.89
N ALA A 39 -13.18 4.99 -8.13
CA ALA A 39 -12.40 5.80 -9.06
C ALA A 39 -13.20 7.01 -9.55
N PHE A 40 -12.57 8.17 -9.52
CA PHE A 40 -13.06 9.42 -10.11
C PHE A 40 -12.06 9.98 -11.12
N GLY A 41 -12.57 10.54 -12.22
CA GLY A 41 -11.76 11.00 -13.33
C GLY A 41 -11.40 9.87 -14.29
N SER A 42 -10.24 10.00 -14.95
CA SER A 42 -9.93 9.18 -16.10
C SER A 42 -8.95 8.05 -15.80
N TRP A 43 -9.50 6.87 -15.54
CA TRP A 43 -8.78 5.62 -15.29
C TRP A 43 -9.11 4.62 -16.39
N LEU A 44 -8.10 4.20 -17.15
CA LEU A 44 -8.23 3.29 -18.28
C LEU A 44 -8.35 1.83 -17.84
N GLN A 45 -7.53 1.43 -16.86
CA GLN A 45 -7.44 0.07 -16.35
C GLN A 45 -7.24 0.08 -14.86
N ARG A 46 -7.85 -0.88 -14.17
CA ARG A 46 -7.75 -1.10 -12.73
C ARG A 46 -7.99 -2.57 -12.40
N GLY A 47 -7.39 -3.07 -11.32
CA GLY A 47 -7.65 -4.41 -10.79
C GLY A 47 -6.40 -5.10 -10.26
N ILE A 48 -6.51 -6.39 -10.00
CA ILE A 48 -5.38 -7.22 -9.58
C ILE A 48 -4.62 -7.70 -10.80
N TYR A 49 -3.30 -7.52 -10.78
CA TYR A 49 -2.40 -7.90 -11.86
C TYR A 49 -1.29 -8.78 -11.30
N THR A 50 -0.69 -9.56 -12.19
CA THR A 50 0.48 -10.39 -11.91
C THR A 50 1.62 -9.94 -12.82
N SER A 51 2.85 -9.82 -12.31
CA SER A 51 4.03 -9.55 -13.14
C SER A 51 5.21 -10.46 -12.80
N ALA A 52 6.12 -10.67 -13.76
CA ALA A 52 7.35 -11.43 -13.55
C ALA A 52 8.36 -10.69 -12.67
N GLU A 53 8.27 -9.35 -12.61
CA GLU A 53 9.06 -8.50 -11.70
C GLU A 53 8.46 -8.50 -10.28
N GLY A 54 7.24 -9.04 -10.13
CA GLY A 54 6.50 -9.12 -8.88
C GLY A 54 5.78 -7.83 -8.48
N GLY A 55 4.92 -7.95 -7.47
CA GLY A 55 4.56 -6.90 -6.54
C GLY A 55 5.71 -6.59 -5.58
N HIS A 56 5.41 -5.99 -4.44
CA HIS A 56 6.42 -5.64 -3.43
C HIS A 56 7.02 -6.89 -2.76
N SER A 57 6.21 -7.91 -2.44
CA SER A 57 6.68 -9.17 -1.84
C SER A 57 6.08 -10.45 -2.42
N GLY A 58 5.15 -10.32 -3.37
CA GLY A 58 4.51 -11.44 -4.06
C GLY A 58 4.47 -11.24 -5.57
N PRO A 59 3.91 -12.18 -6.33
CA PRO A 59 3.70 -12.01 -7.77
C PRO A 59 2.51 -11.10 -8.10
N HIS A 60 1.56 -10.89 -7.17
CA HIS A 60 0.36 -10.08 -7.39
C HIS A 60 0.45 -8.70 -6.74
N PHE A 61 -0.37 -7.79 -7.24
CA PHE A 61 -0.53 -6.43 -6.72
C PHE A 61 -1.80 -5.80 -7.31
N TYR A 62 -2.30 -4.76 -6.67
CA TYR A 62 -3.30 -3.89 -7.29
C TYR A 62 -2.62 -2.93 -8.27
N PHE A 63 -3.13 -2.84 -9.49
CA PHE A 63 -2.66 -1.93 -10.53
C PHE A 63 -3.75 -0.97 -10.97
N ALA A 64 -3.37 0.28 -11.24
CA ALA A 64 -4.23 1.23 -11.91
C ALA A 64 -3.45 2.12 -12.89
N GLN A 65 -4.06 2.36 -14.05
CA GLN A 65 -3.53 3.23 -15.10
C GLN A 65 -4.52 4.35 -15.41
N SER A 66 -4.06 5.60 -15.28
CA SER A 66 -4.75 6.78 -15.79
C SER A 66 -4.30 7.08 -17.21
N ASN A 67 -5.19 7.60 -18.06
CA ASN A 67 -4.86 8.15 -19.38
C ASN A 67 -4.69 9.69 -19.35
N ALA A 68 -4.73 10.30 -18.16
CA ALA A 68 -4.45 11.72 -17.89
C ALA A 68 -5.14 12.76 -18.79
N THR A 69 -6.38 12.46 -19.20
CA THR A 69 -7.22 13.40 -19.96
C THR A 69 -7.88 14.48 -19.10
N VAL A 70 -7.79 14.38 -17.77
CA VAL A 70 -8.39 15.32 -16.81
C VAL A 70 -7.33 15.83 -15.83
N SER A 71 -7.55 17.03 -15.28
CA SER A 71 -6.58 17.71 -14.41
C SER A 71 -6.29 16.97 -13.12
N HIS A 72 -7.29 16.29 -12.56
CA HIS A 72 -7.18 15.52 -11.32
C HIS A 72 -7.95 14.21 -11.44
N THR A 73 -7.31 13.12 -11.02
CA THR A 73 -7.93 11.81 -10.90
C THR A 73 -7.73 11.28 -9.49
N THR A 74 -8.74 10.62 -8.95
CA THR A 74 -8.69 10.02 -7.62
C THR A 74 -9.03 8.54 -7.72
N LEU A 75 -8.30 7.72 -6.99
CA LEU A 75 -8.59 6.32 -6.77
C LEU A 75 -8.52 6.05 -5.27
N THR A 76 -9.55 5.42 -4.73
CA THR A 76 -9.57 4.96 -3.34
C THR A 76 -9.71 3.45 -3.32
N LEU A 77 -8.81 2.76 -2.62
CA LEU A 77 -8.99 1.36 -2.23
C LEU A 77 -9.44 1.35 -0.78
N SER A 78 -10.58 0.71 -0.51
CA SER A 78 -11.14 0.68 0.84
C SER A 78 -11.54 -0.73 1.25
N GLN A 79 -11.33 -1.06 2.52
CA GLN A 79 -11.88 -2.23 3.16
C GLN A 79 -12.58 -1.80 4.46
N SER A 80 -13.77 -2.32 4.72
CA SER A 80 -14.58 -2.01 5.89
C SER A 80 -14.84 -3.26 6.74
N ASP A 81 -15.50 -3.07 7.88
CA ASP A 81 -15.77 -4.12 8.89
C ASP A 81 -14.49 -4.76 9.49
N ILE A 82 -13.40 -3.99 9.48
CA ILE A 82 -12.13 -4.38 10.09
C ILE A 82 -12.31 -4.40 11.61
N SER A 83 -11.98 -5.52 12.25
CA SER A 83 -12.22 -5.72 13.69
C SER A 83 -10.92 -5.53 14.47
N ILE A 84 -10.77 -4.37 15.11
CA ILE A 84 -9.62 -4.04 15.97
C ILE A 84 -10.17 -3.45 17.27
N PRO A 85 -9.74 -3.90 18.46
CA PRO A 85 -10.29 -3.38 19.71
C PRO A 85 -10.04 -1.88 19.93
N ALA A 86 -11.04 -1.20 20.48
CA ALA A 86 -10.95 0.21 20.83
C ALA A 86 -9.73 0.53 21.70
N GLY A 87 -9.09 1.67 21.44
CA GLY A 87 -7.93 2.16 22.19
C GLY A 87 -6.59 1.53 21.78
N SER A 88 -6.58 0.61 20.81
CA SER A 88 -5.37 0.04 20.25
C SER A 88 -4.56 1.09 19.47
N SER A 89 -3.23 0.97 19.52
CA SER A 89 -2.33 1.63 18.56
C SER A 89 -2.18 0.71 17.35
N VAL A 90 -2.60 1.21 16.20
CA VAL A 90 -2.71 0.45 14.95
C VAL A 90 -1.76 1.07 13.94
N GLU A 91 -0.88 0.27 13.36
CA GLU A 91 -0.21 0.68 12.13
C GLU A 91 -1.19 0.48 10.97
N CYS A 92 -1.43 1.54 10.21
CA CYS A 92 -2.17 1.53 8.97
C CYS A 92 -1.31 2.08 7.84
N ALA A 93 -0.93 1.22 6.90
CA ALA A 93 0.02 1.55 5.86
C ALA A 93 -0.18 0.71 4.59
N ALA A 94 0.45 1.10 3.49
CA ALA A 94 0.56 0.28 2.28
C ALA A 94 1.87 0.56 1.55
N TRP A 95 2.35 -0.40 0.77
CA TRP A 95 3.43 -0.18 -0.17
C TRP A 95 2.85 0.28 -1.50
N VAL A 96 3.35 1.42 -1.99
CA VAL A 96 2.85 2.03 -3.23
C VAL A 96 4.02 2.43 -4.11
N ALA A 97 3.91 2.13 -5.40
CA ALA A 97 4.81 2.60 -6.42
C ALA A 97 4.03 3.40 -7.48
N SER A 98 4.72 4.28 -8.20
CA SER A 98 4.13 4.97 -9.35
C SER A 98 5.12 5.16 -10.48
N ASN A 99 4.58 5.27 -11.69
CA ASN A 99 5.33 5.63 -12.87
C ASN A 99 4.58 6.77 -13.58
N ARG A 100 5.28 7.89 -13.71
CA ARG A 100 4.82 9.09 -14.40
C ARG A 100 5.83 9.40 -15.50
N PRO A 101 5.56 9.01 -16.75
CA PRO A 101 6.49 9.27 -17.84
C PRO A 101 6.88 10.76 -17.95
N GLY A 102 8.15 11.02 -18.23
CA GLY A 102 8.71 12.38 -18.23
C GLY A 102 8.83 13.03 -16.83
N ASN A 103 8.50 12.32 -15.76
CA ASN A 103 8.52 12.81 -14.37
C ASN A 103 7.72 14.10 -14.17
N VAL A 104 6.58 14.23 -14.86
CA VAL A 104 5.71 15.41 -14.79
C VAL A 104 4.68 15.24 -13.65
N GLY A 105 4.66 16.22 -12.73
CA GLY A 105 3.76 16.24 -11.58
C GLY A 105 4.08 15.18 -10.52
N SER A 106 3.11 14.87 -9.67
CA SER A 106 3.26 13.87 -8.61
C SER A 106 1.99 13.07 -8.39
N THR A 107 2.14 11.84 -7.95
CA THR A 107 1.04 11.03 -7.39
C THR A 107 1.05 11.21 -5.89
N ARG A 108 0.07 11.91 -5.33
CA ARG A 108 -0.11 12.04 -3.88
C ARG A 108 -0.85 10.81 -3.36
N VAL A 109 -0.31 10.18 -2.32
CA VAL A 109 -0.89 9.00 -1.68
C VAL A 109 -1.04 9.26 -0.19
N GLU A 110 -2.19 8.90 0.35
CA GLU A 110 -2.49 9.02 1.77
C GLU A 110 -3.28 7.79 2.23
N VAL A 111 -3.02 7.34 3.46
CA VAL A 111 -3.70 6.20 4.07
C VAL A 111 -4.50 6.72 5.26
N PHE A 112 -5.74 6.25 5.37
CA PHE A 112 -6.66 6.61 6.43
C PHE A 112 -7.13 5.35 7.15
N MET A 113 -7.28 5.48 8.47
CA MET A 113 -8.09 4.59 9.29
C MET A 113 -9.28 5.41 9.76
N ASP A 114 -10.47 4.98 9.36
CA ASP A 114 -11.70 5.74 9.46
C ASP A 114 -11.51 7.12 8.79
N GLU A 115 -11.73 8.20 9.53
CA GLU A 115 -11.54 9.59 9.06
C GLU A 115 -10.19 10.19 9.49
N VAL A 116 -9.28 9.38 10.04
CA VAL A 116 -7.99 9.83 10.59
C VAL A 116 -6.86 9.42 9.65
N THR A 117 -6.00 10.38 9.32
CA THR A 117 -4.80 10.11 8.51
C THR A 117 -3.79 9.29 9.30
N CYS A 118 -3.26 8.23 8.69
CA CYS A 118 -2.30 7.33 9.29
C CYS A 118 -0.87 7.88 9.31
N GLY A 119 -0.61 8.94 8.56
CA GLY A 119 0.70 9.54 8.44
C GLY A 119 0.67 10.75 7.52
N GLN A 120 1.85 11.29 7.20
CA GLN A 120 1.93 12.34 6.19
C GLN A 120 1.67 11.76 4.80
N ALA A 121 1.03 12.54 3.93
CA ALA A 121 0.88 12.17 2.53
C ALA A 121 2.26 12.04 1.86
N VAL A 122 2.40 11.03 1.01
CA VAL A 122 3.62 10.76 0.25
C VAL A 122 3.40 11.16 -1.20
N TYR A 123 4.39 11.84 -1.79
CA TYR A 123 4.35 12.28 -3.19
C TYR A 123 5.30 11.43 -4.02
N LEU A 124 4.73 10.60 -4.89
CA LEU A 124 5.45 9.64 -5.71
C LEU A 124 5.64 10.16 -7.14
N GLY A 125 6.85 9.95 -7.67
CA GLY A 125 7.23 10.24 -9.05
C GLY A 125 7.35 8.97 -9.87
N THR A 126 8.58 8.57 -10.20
CA THR A 126 8.90 7.45 -11.09
C THR A 126 9.68 6.30 -10.46
N ASN A 127 9.97 6.33 -9.15
CA ASN A 127 10.93 5.41 -8.55
C ASN A 127 10.35 4.64 -7.37
N GLY A 128 10.45 3.31 -7.47
CA GLY A 128 10.43 2.36 -6.35
C GLY A 128 9.12 2.24 -5.59
N TRP A 129 9.06 1.19 -4.77
CA TRP A 129 8.04 1.03 -3.75
C TRP A 129 8.36 1.93 -2.56
N ALA A 130 7.34 2.62 -2.06
CA ALA A 130 7.42 3.42 -0.84
C ALA A 130 6.30 3.01 0.12
N LYS A 131 6.64 2.86 1.41
CA LYS A 131 5.63 2.67 2.46
C LYS A 131 4.95 4.01 2.74
N VAL A 132 3.63 4.02 2.68
CA VAL A 132 2.76 5.19 2.97
C VAL A 132 1.86 4.84 4.15
N GLY A 133 1.82 5.70 5.17
CA GLY A 133 1.03 5.49 6.39
C GLY A 133 1.87 5.58 7.66
N GLY A 134 1.37 4.98 8.74
CA GLY A 134 1.96 5.06 10.07
C GLY A 134 0.99 4.61 11.17
N ASP A 135 1.25 5.03 12.41
CA ASP A 135 0.48 4.62 13.59
C ASP A 135 -0.65 5.59 13.93
N VAL A 136 -1.82 5.04 14.26
CA VAL A 136 -2.97 5.77 14.79
C VAL A 136 -3.56 5.08 16.01
N LYS A 137 -4.21 5.85 16.87
CA LYS A 137 -5.04 5.30 17.93
C LYS A 137 -6.48 5.24 17.48
N VAL A 138 -7.08 4.05 17.49
CA VAL A 138 -8.45 3.83 17.00
C VAL A 138 -9.48 3.94 18.13
N ASN A 139 -10.68 4.41 17.78
CA ASN A 139 -11.84 4.52 18.68
C ASN A 139 -12.98 3.64 18.17
N GLY A 140 -13.58 2.83 19.04
CA GLY A 140 -14.55 1.80 18.64
C GLY A 140 -13.86 0.50 18.22
N ASP A 141 -14.66 -0.53 17.91
CA ASP A 141 -14.17 -1.90 17.63
C ASP A 141 -14.24 -2.29 16.15
N LYS A 142 -14.84 -1.44 15.32
CA LYS A 142 -15.09 -1.67 13.90
C LYS A 142 -14.61 -0.48 13.10
N HIS A 143 -13.82 -0.75 12.08
CA HIS A 143 -13.10 0.27 11.33
C HIS A 143 -13.19 0.06 9.83
N SER A 144 -12.80 1.10 9.12
CA SER A 144 -12.48 1.06 7.70
C SER A 144 -11.07 1.59 7.47
N MET A 145 -10.38 1.01 6.50
CA MET A 145 -9.11 1.52 6.03
C MET A 145 -9.28 1.97 4.58
N SER A 146 -8.70 3.11 4.23
CA SER A 146 -8.71 3.62 2.87
C SER A 146 -7.32 4.06 2.44
N ILE A 147 -6.91 3.65 1.23
CA ILE A 147 -5.71 4.13 0.55
C ILE A 147 -6.21 5.07 -0.55
N VAL A 148 -5.92 6.35 -0.42
CA VAL A 148 -6.37 7.40 -1.35
C VAL A 148 -5.20 7.85 -2.19
N ILE A 149 -5.36 7.71 -3.50
CA ILE A 149 -4.38 8.06 -4.52
C ILE A 149 -4.96 9.20 -5.34
N VAL A 150 -4.27 10.32 -5.36
CA VAL A 150 -4.60 11.48 -6.20
C VAL A 150 -3.47 11.66 -7.21
N SER A 151 -3.80 11.62 -8.49
CA SER A 151 -2.86 11.85 -9.57
C SER A 151 -3.26 13.09 -10.36
N ASP A 152 -2.33 14.05 -10.42
CA ASP A 152 -2.42 15.19 -11.31
C ASP A 152 -2.28 14.75 -12.77
N ALA A 153 -2.63 15.64 -13.71
CA ALA A 153 -2.39 15.42 -15.14
C ALA A 153 -0.92 15.10 -15.45
N THR A 154 -0.67 13.99 -16.14
CA THR A 154 0.67 13.56 -16.61
C THR A 154 0.91 13.77 -18.10
N GLY A 155 -0.04 14.34 -18.84
CA GLY A 155 0.05 14.45 -20.30
C GLY A 155 -0.36 13.15 -21.02
N PRO A 156 -0.06 13.00 -22.32
CA PRO A 156 -0.71 12.00 -23.18
C PRO A 156 -0.40 10.54 -22.84
N GLU A 157 0.69 10.30 -22.10
CA GLU A 157 1.15 8.95 -21.76
C GLU A 157 0.49 8.38 -20.50
N GLY A 158 -0.26 9.22 -19.75
CA GLY A 158 -0.97 8.76 -18.56
C GLY A 158 -0.05 8.54 -17.36
N SER A 159 -0.57 7.91 -16.31
CA SER A 159 0.17 7.57 -15.10
C SER A 159 -0.18 6.16 -14.66
N LYS A 160 0.75 5.50 -13.97
CA LYS A 160 0.55 4.17 -13.42
C LYS A 160 0.82 4.19 -11.93
N VAL A 161 0.03 3.42 -11.19
CA VAL A 161 0.21 3.20 -9.77
C VAL A 161 0.06 1.71 -9.45
N TRP A 162 0.85 1.27 -8.48
CA TRP A 162 0.84 -0.08 -7.96
C TRP A 162 0.67 0.00 -6.45
N VAL A 163 -0.20 -0.83 -5.88
CA VAL A 163 -0.42 -0.93 -4.44
C VAL A 163 -0.26 -2.38 -4.04
N ASP A 164 0.47 -2.61 -2.95
CA ASP A 164 0.70 -3.93 -2.39
C ASP A 164 0.89 -3.86 -0.87
N GLU A 165 0.79 -5.01 -0.20
CA GLU A 165 1.11 -5.18 1.22
C GLU A 165 0.46 -4.13 2.13
N ALA A 166 -0.85 -3.98 2.00
CA ALA A 166 -1.63 -3.13 2.89
C ALA A 166 -1.60 -3.70 4.32
N MET A 167 -1.56 -2.84 5.32
CA MET A 167 -1.43 -3.18 6.73
C MET A 167 -2.48 -2.39 7.50
N ALA A 168 -3.26 -3.08 8.33
CA ALA A 168 -4.04 -2.47 9.40
C ALA A 168 -4.00 -3.42 10.60
N GLY A 169 -3.17 -3.14 11.59
CA GLY A 169 -3.03 -4.06 12.70
C GLY A 169 -2.12 -3.60 13.82
N THR A 170 -1.99 -4.43 14.83
CA THR A 170 -1.07 -4.18 15.95
C THR A 170 0.24 -4.93 15.71
N GLY A 171 1.36 -4.25 15.99
CA GLY A 171 2.70 -4.87 15.91
C GLY A 171 3.19 -5.17 14.50
N CYS A 172 2.56 -4.58 13.51
CA CYS A 172 3.23 -4.10 12.32
C CYS A 172 4.12 -2.90 12.78
#